data_AF-A0A5B0PW90-F1
#
_entry.id   AF-A0A5B0PW90-F1
#
_cell.length_a   1.000
_cell.length_b   1.000
_cell.length_c   1.000
_cell.angle_alpha   90.00
_cell.angle_beta   90.00
_cell.angle_gamma   90.00
#
_symmetry.space_group_name_H-M   'P 1'
#
loop_
_entity.id
_entity.type
_entity.pdbx_description
1 polymer ?
#
loop_
_entity_poly.entity_id
_entity_poly.type
_entity_poly.pdbx_seq_one_letter_code
_entity_poly.pdbx_strand_id
1 'polypeptide(L)' 'MTKFEIIGCYVNKAAIKKNQEEFNQHVKDSDRASSILWDLFYPTGNRALEANQQFMAEHNLPSLSDPELEIVHSDLGTC' A
#
# COMPACT_ATOMS: atom_id res chain seq x y z
N MET A 1 -14.61 -3.64 0.74
CA MET A 1 -13.51 -2.93 1.45
C MET A 1 -12.20 -3.33 0.76
N THR A 2 -11.69 -2.52 -0.16
CA THR A 2 -10.59 -2.94 -1.06
C THR A 2 -9.25 -2.51 -0.48
N LYS A 3 -8.37 -3.48 -0.25
CA LYS A 3 -7.09 -3.31 0.45
C LYS A 3 -5.96 -3.30 -0.58
N PHE A 4 -5.17 -2.23 -0.64
CA PHE A 4 -3.87 -2.28 -1.32
C PHE A 4 -2.93 -3.18 -0.52
N GLU A 5 -2.31 -4.15 -1.19
CA GLU A 5 -1.45 -5.13 -0.52
C GLU A 5 -0.07 -5.19 -1.17
N ILE A 6 0.96 -5.26 -0.33
CA ILE A 6 2.34 -5.41 -0.76
C ILE A 6 2.51 -6.87 -1.23
N ILE A 7 2.65 -7.06 -2.54
CA ILE A 7 2.81 -8.37 -3.20
C ILE A 7 4.17 -9.05 -2.93
N GLY A 8 5.12 -8.34 -2.33
CA GLY A 8 6.34 -8.95 -1.78
C GLY A 8 7.44 -7.94 -1.47
N CYS A 9 8.26 -8.27 -0.48
CA CYS A 9 9.53 -7.58 -0.21
C CYS A 9 10.70 -8.45 -0.68
N TYR A 10 11.57 -7.88 -1.52
CA TYR A 10 12.82 -8.55 -1.88
C TYR A 10 13.78 -8.54 -0.69
N VAL A 11 14.35 -9.71 -0.37
CA VAL A 11 15.30 -9.88 0.74
C VAL A 11 16.54 -10.63 0.26
N ASN A 12 17.68 -9.96 0.24
CA ASN A 12 18.96 -10.60 -0.08
C ASN A 12 19.52 -11.35 1.14
N LYS A 13 19.06 -12.59 1.32
CA LYS A 13 19.43 -13.44 2.47
C LYS A 13 20.94 -13.68 2.59
N ALA A 14 21.65 -13.77 1.47
CA ALA A 14 23.11 -13.99 1.48
C ALA A 14 23.86 -12.76 2.02
N ALA A 15 23.46 -11.55 1.59
CA ALA A 15 24.04 -10.31 2.10
C ALA A 15 23.73 -10.09 3.58
N ILE A 16 22.52 -10.42 4.03
CA ILE A 16 22.12 -10.32 5.45
C ILE A 16 22.95 -11.28 6.30
N LYS A 17 23.07 -12.54 5.89
CA LYS A 17 23.87 -13.53 6.63
C LYS A 17 25.34 -13.10 6.76
N LYS A 18 25.88 -12.42 5.75
CA LYS A 18 27.24 -11.88 5.76
C LYS A 18 27.41 -10.69 6.72
N ASN A 19 26.37 -9.86 6.91
CA ASN A 19 26.41 -8.62 7.70
C ASN A 19 25.27 -8.59 8.76
N GLN A 20 25.11 -9.69 9.49
CA GLN A 20 23.92 -9.91 10.33
C GLN A 20 23.75 -8.85 11.44
N GLU A 21 24.86 -8.39 12.02
CA GLU A 21 24.84 -7.45 13.13
C GLU A 21 24.45 -6.04 12.69
N GLU A 22 25.03 -5.54 11.59
CA GLU A 22 24.60 -4.29 10.94
C GLU A 22 23.14 -4.36 10.50
N PHE A 23 22.72 -5.47 9.89
CA PHE A 23 21.32 -5.65 9.51
C PHE A 23 20.39 -5.56 10.72
N ASN A 24 20.71 -6.22 11.83
CA ASN A 24 19.91 -6.17 13.05
C ASN A 24 19.85 -4.76 13.65
N GLN A 25 20.94 -4.00 13.57
CA GLN A 25 20.96 -2.61 14.02
C GLN A 25 20.09 -1.72 13.12
N HIS A 26 20.20 -1.87 11.80
CA HIS A 26 19.36 -1.15 10.85
C HIS A 26 17.87 -1.48 10.98
N VAL A 27 17.50 -2.74 11.25
CA VAL A 27 16.11 -3.12 11.49
C VAL A 27 15.57 -2.45 12.75
N LYS A 28 16.34 -2.40 13.85
CA LYS A 28 15.94 -1.68 15.07
C LYS A 28 15.71 -0.19 14.82
N ASP A 29 16.58 0.43 14.02
CA ASP A 29 16.45 1.84 13.66
C ASP A 29 15.31 2.06 12.65
N SER A 30 15.00 1.06 11.84
CA SER A 30 13.95 1.09 10.82
C SER A 30 12.56 1.22 11.44
N ASP A 31 12.28 0.62 12.60
CA ASP A 31 10.96 0.76 13.24
C ASP A 31 10.68 2.21 13.60
N ARG A 32 11.68 2.89 14.16
CA ARG A 32 11.61 4.32 14.48
C ARG A 32 11.52 5.18 13.23
N ALA A 33 12.33 4.91 12.22
CA ALA A 33 12.29 5.64 10.95
C ALA A 33 10.93 5.46 10.24
N SER A 34 10.40 4.25 10.20
CA SER A 34 9.09 3.92 9.64
C SER A 34 7.96 4.65 10.36
N SER A 35 8.01 4.73 11.70
CA SER A 35 7.02 5.50 12.47
C SER A 35 7.05 6.99 12.10
N ILE A 36 8.24 7.59 12.02
CA ILE A 36 8.39 9.00 11.65
C ILE A 36 7.90 9.25 10.21
N LEU A 37 8.25 8.37 9.28
CA LEU A 37 7.78 8.45 7.90
C LEU A 37 6.26 8.30 7.83
N TRP A 38 5.69 7.35 8.58
CA TRP A 38 4.24 7.17 8.65
C TRP A 38 3.54 8.44 9.15
N ASP A 39 3.99 9.02 10.26
CA ASP A 39 3.39 10.23 10.81
C ASP A 39 3.50 11.43 9.86
N LEU A 40 4.58 11.53 9.09
CA LEU A 40 4.79 12.59 8.11
C LEU A 40 3.90 12.43 6.87
N PHE A 41 3.79 11.21 6.35
CA PHE A 41 3.11 10.95 5.09
C PHE A 41 1.63 10.63 5.24
N TYR A 42 1.17 10.13 6.39
CA TYR A 42 -0.22 9.76 6.62
C TYR A 42 -1.21 10.93 6.39
N PRO A 43 -0.98 12.15 6.93
CA PRO A 43 -1.88 13.28 6.66
C PRO A 43 -1.84 13.72 5.19
N THR A 44 -0.68 13.64 4.54
CA THR A 44 -0.50 14.04 3.14
C THR A 44 -1.19 13.05 2.20
N GLY A 45 -1.04 11.75 2.47
CA GLY A 45 -1.71 10.68 1.72
C GLY A 45 -3.23 10.76 1.83
N ASN A 46 -3.76 11.02 3.03
CA ASN A 46 -5.20 11.19 3.22
C ASN A 46 -5.74 12.42 2.48
N ARG A 47 -5.06 13.57 2.54
CA ARG A 47 -5.48 14.76 1.77
C ARG A 47 -5.44 14.53 0.27
N ALA A 48 -4.42 13.83 -0.23
CA ALA A 48 -4.34 13.48 -1.65
C ALA A 48 -5.47 12.52 -2.06
N LEU A 49 -5.82 11.56 -1.20
CA LEU A 49 -6.94 10.66 -1.40
C LEU A 49 -8.27 11.42 -1.43
N GLU A 50 -8.53 12.29 -0.45
CA GLU A 50 -9.74 13.12 -0.37
C GLU A 50 -9.88 14.03 -1.60
N ALA A 51 -8.81 14.72 -2.00
CA ALA A 51 -8.81 15.57 -3.18
C ALA A 51 -9.11 14.76 -4.47
N ASN A 52 -8.52 13.57 -4.60
CA ASN A 52 -8.80 12.69 -5.73
C ASN A 52 -10.25 12.21 -5.72
N GLN A 53 -10.79 11.83 -4.56
CA GLN A 53 -12.19 11.41 -4.40
C GLN A 53 -13.17 12.52 -4.77
N GLN A 54 -12.91 13.75 -4.30
CA GLN A 54 -13.72 14.91 -4.64
C GLN A 54 -13.72 15.18 -6.15
N PHE A 55 -12.53 15.21 -6.77
CA PHE A 55 -12.40 15.42 -8.22
C PHE A 55 -13.16 14.35 -9.03
N MET A 56 -13.04 13.08 -8.63
CA MET A 56 -13.76 11.98 -9.30
C MET A 56 -15.28 12.14 -9.17
N ALA A 57 -15.78 12.51 -7.98
CA ALA A 57 -17.20 12.77 -7.75
C ALA A 57 -17.73 13.96 -8.57
N GLU A 58 -16.99 15.07 -8.62
CA GLU A 58 -17.36 16.28 -9.38
C GLU A 58 -17.45 16.03 -10.90
N HIS A 59 -16.67 15.08 -11.41
CA HIS A 59 -16.59 14.77 -12.84
C HIS A 59 -17.31 13.47 -13.23
N ASN A 60 -18.08 12.86 -12.32
CA ASN A 60 -18.76 11.58 -12.53
C ASN A 60 -17.80 10.48 -13.03
N LEU A 61 -16.53 10.56 -12.62
CA LEU A 61 -15.53 9.57 -12.97
C LEU A 61 -15.66 8.40 -11.99
N PRO A 62 -15.63 7.15 -12.48
CA PRO A 62 -15.63 6.00 -11.60
C PRO A 62 -14.38 6.08 -10.71
N SER A 63 -14.60 6.09 -9.41
CA SER A 63 -13.51 6.09 -8.45
C SER A 63 -12.82 4.72 -8.47
N LEU A 64 -11.49 4.67 -8.37
CA LEU A 64 -10.79 3.40 -8.11
C LEU A 64 -11.22 2.74 -6.78
N SER A 65 -11.94 3.49 -5.94
CA SER A 65 -12.52 3.05 -4.67
C SER A 65 -14.04 2.84 -4.72
N ASP A 66 -14.65 2.91 -5.92
CA ASP A 66 -16.09 2.79 -6.09
C ASP A 66 -16.53 1.34 -5.84
N PRO A 67 -17.34 1.04 -4.80
CA PRO A 67 -17.79 -0.31 -4.52
C PRO A 67 -18.67 -0.90 -5.63
N GLU A 68 -19.23 -0.09 -6.53
CA GLU A 68 -19.97 -0.58 -7.71
C GLU A 68 -19.08 -1.18 -8.80
N LEU A 69 -17.75 -1.00 -8.72
CA LEU A 69 -16.78 -1.69 -9.58
C LEU A 69 -16.41 -3.10 -9.07
N GLU A 70 -17.17 -3.69 -8.14
CA GLU A 70 -17.20 -5.14 -7.95
C GLU A 70 -17.79 -5.79 -9.21
N ILE A 71 -16.96 -5.89 -10.25
CA ILE A 71 -17.26 -6.63 -11.46
C ILE A 71 -17.57 -8.08 -11.06
N VAL A 72 -18.85 -8.40 -11.22
CA VAL A 72 -19.49 -9.71 -11.30
C VAL A 72 -18.51 -10.81 -11.74
N HIS A 73 -17.92 -11.53 -10.77
CA HIS A 73 -17.34 -12.86 -11.00
C HIS A 73 -18.37 -13.92 -10.63
N SER A 74 -19.43 -13.98 -11.43
CA SER A 74 -20.35 -15.11 -11.45
C SER A 74 -21.02 -15.13 -12.80
N ASP A 75 -20.26 -15.60 -13.81
CA ASP A 75 -20.75 -16.33 -14.97
C ASP A 75 -19.56 -16.63 -15.92
N LEU A 76 -18.82 -17.68 -15.62
CA LEU A 76 -18.17 -18.51 -16.63
C LEU A 76 -18.16 -19.93 -16.07
N GLY A 77 -19.23 -20.62 -16.41
CA GLY A 77 -19.45 -22.02 -16.12
C GLY A 77 -18.39 -22.92 -16.75
N THR A 78 -18.39 -24.13 -16.21
CA THR A 78 -17.84 -25.38 -16.74
C THR A 78 -17.61 -25.38 -18.26
N CYS A 79 -16.34 -25.47 -18.66
CA CYS A 79 -15.77 -26.37 -19.67
C CYS A 79 -14.25 -26.16 -19.71
#